data_AF-A0A6S6TBX3-F1
#
_entry.id   AF-A0A6S6TBX3-F1
#
_cell.length_a   1.000
_cell.length_b   1.000
_cell.length_c   1.000
_cell.angle_alpha   90.00
_cell.angle_beta   90.00
_cell.angle_gamma   90.00
#
_symmetry.space_group_name_H-M   'P 1'
#
loop_
_entity.id
_entity.type
_entity.pdbx_description
1 polymer ?
#
loop_
_entity_poly.entity_id
_entity_poly.type
_entity_poly.pdbx_seq_one_letter_code
_entity_poly.pdbx_strand_id
1 'polypeptide(L)' 'MSIERATISDQEWALISPELSLLPKVKIGNLDKCRQFIGGVLWLLRGGMEWRMLPPEHGKWNSVFNTFAN' A
#
# COMPACT_ATOMS: atom_id res chain seq x y z
N MET A 1 14.11 -9.09 0.34
CA MET A 1 13.76 -7.66 0.14
C MET A 1 13.38 -7.09 1.51
N SER A 2 14.00 -6.00 1.98
CA SER A 2 13.76 -5.47 3.34
C SER A 2 12.37 -4.86 3.49
N ILE A 3 11.74 -5.03 4.66
CA ILE A 3 10.45 -4.40 5.02
C ILE A 3 10.53 -2.88 5.00
N GLU A 4 11.71 -2.31 5.23
CA GLU A 4 11.93 -0.86 5.16
C GLU A 4 11.53 -0.27 3.80
N ARG A 5 11.62 -1.07 2.73
CA ARG A 5 11.19 -0.67 1.37
C ARG A 5 9.66 -0.58 1.22
N ALA A 6 8.91 -1.04 2.21
CA ALA A 6 7.46 -0.89 2.31
C ALA A 6 7.06 0.35 3.12
N THR A 7 8.00 0.97 3.84
CA THR A 7 7.74 2.21 4.58
C THR A 7 7.80 3.39 3.60
N ILE A 8 6.68 4.08 3.46
CA ILE A 8 6.61 5.36 2.74
C ILE A 8 7.01 6.45 3.74
N SER A 9 7.94 7.33 3.41
CA SER A 9 8.32 8.50 4.23
C SER A 9 7.25 9.58 4.22
N ASP A 10 7.30 10.53 5.17
CA ASP A 10 6.31 11.62 5.23
C ASP A 10 6.38 12.51 3.98
N GLN A 11 7.58 12.69 3.43
CA GLN A 11 7.79 13.44 2.19
C GLN A 11 7.16 12.73 0.98
N GLU A 12 7.37 11.43 0.84
CA GLU A 12 6.73 10.65 -0.23
C GLU A 12 5.21 10.63 -0.06
N TRP A 13 4.72 10.50 1.18
CA TRP A 13 3.29 10.48 1.47
C TRP A 13 2.61 11.82 1.16
N ALA A 14 3.30 12.94 1.39
CA ALA A 14 2.81 14.27 1.05
C ALA A 14 2.62 14.45 -0.47
N LEU A 15 3.36 13.71 -1.30
CA LEU A 15 3.19 13.70 -2.75
C LEU A 15 2.07 12.76 -3.21
N ILE A 16 1.90 11.62 -2.54
CA ILE A 16 0.93 10.58 -2.93
C ILE A 16 -0.50 10.92 -2.48
N SER A 17 -0.65 11.38 -1.23
CA SER A 17 -1.98 11.55 -0.61
C SER A 17 -2.93 12.54 -1.32
N PRO A 18 -2.46 13.67 -1.89
CA PRO A 18 -3.33 14.57 -2.65
C PRO A 18 -3.86 13.91 -3.91
N GLU A 19 -2.99 13.20 -4.64
CA GLU A 19 -3.36 12.51 -5.89
C GLU A 19 -4.40 11.42 -5.66
N LEU A 20 -4.28 10.66 -4.57
CA LEU A 20 -5.28 9.66 -4.22
C LEU A 20 -6.66 10.29 -3.98
N SER A 21 -6.70 11.50 -3.41
CA SER A 21 -7.95 12.20 -3.08
C SER A 21 -8.69 12.68 -4.32
N LEU A 22 -7.96 12.84 -5.44
CA LEU A 22 -8.51 13.23 -6.73
C LEU A 22 -9.10 12.03 -7.49
N LEU A 23 -8.80 10.79 -7.08
CA LEU A 23 -9.29 9.59 -7.75
C LEU A 23 -10.73 9.27 -7.31
N PRO A 24 -11.74 9.41 -8.20
CA PRO A 24 -13.15 9.29 -7.82
C PRO A 24 -13.56 7.88 -7.36
N LYS A 25 -12.74 6.86 -7.67
CA LYS A 25 -12.98 5.46 -7.26
C LYS A 25 -12.26 5.08 -5.96
N VAL A 26 -11.35 5.92 -5.46
CA VAL A 26 -10.57 5.61 -4.26
C VAL A 26 -11.26 6.23 -3.05
N LYS A 27 -11.77 5.38 -2.17
CA LYS A 27 -12.30 5.81 -0.87
C LYS A 27 -11.18 5.80 0.15
N ILE A 28 -10.58 6.95 0.38
CA ILE A 28 -9.58 7.10 1.44
C ILE A 28 -10.32 7.19 2.77
N GLY A 29 -10.25 6.11 3.55
CA GLY A 29 -10.71 6.09 4.94
C GLY A 29 -9.65 6.69 5.85
N ASN A 30 -9.08 5.85 6.72
CA ASN A 30 -7.97 6.25 7.57
C ASN A 30 -6.67 6.39 6.74
N LEU A 31 -6.04 7.56 6.79
CA LEU A 31 -4.84 7.89 6.02
C LEU A 31 -3.64 6.99 6.36
N ASP A 32 -3.42 6.68 7.64
CA ASP A 32 -2.30 5.83 8.07
C ASP A 32 -2.45 4.40 7.54
N LYS A 33 -3.68 3.87 7.59
CA LYS A 33 -3.99 2.55 7.00
C LYS A 33 -3.82 2.56 5.48
N CYS A 34 -4.20 3.65 4.81
CA CYS A 34 -4.00 3.80 3.37
C CYS A 34 -2.51 3.81 3.01
N ARG A 35 -1.69 4.55 3.78
CA ARG A 35 -0.24 4.58 3.61
C ARG A 35 0.39 3.21 3.81
N GLN A 36 0.01 2.48 4.86
CA GLN A 36 0.48 1.11 5.11
C GLN A 36 0.10 0.14 3.99
N PHE A 37 -1.12 0.26 3.47
CA PHE A 37 -1.59 -0.54 2.34
C PHE A 37 -0.76 -0.29 1.08
N ILE A 38 -0.58 0.97 0.69
CA ILE A 38 0.21 1.34 -0.50
C ILE A 38 1.66 0.91 -0.32
N GLY A 39 2.22 1.08 0.88
CA GLY A 39 3.56 0.61 1.22
C GLY A 39 3.74 -0.90 0.98
N GLY A 40 2.80 -1.72 1.46
CA GLY A 40 2.81 -3.16 1.25
C GLY A 40 2.67 -3.56 -0.21
N VAL A 41 1.78 -2.90 -0.96
CA VAL A 41 1.60 -3.14 -2.40
C VAL A 41 2.86 -2.76 -3.18
N LEU A 42 3.45 -1.60 -2.91
CA LEU A 42 4.69 -1.16 -3.55
C LEU A 42 5.84 -2.12 -3.26
N TRP A 43 5.93 -2.66 -2.05
CA TRP A 43 6.93 -3.67 -1.72
C TRP A 43 6.78 -4.91 -2.61
N LEU A 44 5.57 -5.45 -2.77
CA LEU A 44 5.29 -6.58 -3.66
C LEU A 44 5.68 -6.27 -5.10
N LEU A 45 5.20 -5.15 -5.64
CA LEU A 45 5.40 -4.75 -7.03
C LEU A 45 6.88 -4.47 -7.34
N ARG A 46 7.62 -3.84 -6.41
CA ARG A 46 9.05 -3.56 -6.56
C ARG A 46 9.90 -4.82 -6.66
N GLY A 47 9.49 -5.90 -6.02
CA GLY A 47 10.20 -7.18 -6.08
C GLY A 47 9.65 -8.19 -7.06
N GLY A 48 8.51 -7.91 -7.72
CA GLY A 48 7.80 -8.90 -8.53
C GLY A 48 7.36 -10.13 -7.73
N MET A 49 7.05 -9.94 -6.44
CA MET A 49 6.74 -11.03 -5.51
C MET A 49 5.28 -11.46 -5.63
N GLU A 50 5.00 -12.72 -5.33
CA GLU A 50 3.61 -13.19 -5.20
C GLU A 50 2.92 -12.53 -4.01
N TRP A 51 1.61 -12.27 -4.13
CA TRP A 51 0.79 -11.70 -3.06
C TRP A 51 0.90 -12.45 -1.73
N ARG A 52 1.06 -13.77 -1.76
CA ARG A 52 1.22 -14.61 -0.55
C ARG A 52 2.48 -14.29 0.25
N MET A 53 3.46 -13.64 -0.37
CA MET A 53 4.69 -13.20 0.28
C MET A 53 4.53 -11.87 1.02
N LEU A 54 3.33 -11.26 1.00
CA LEU A 54 3.09 -10.04 1.74
C LEU A 54 3.35 -10.25 3.24
N PRO A 55 4.23 -9.45 3.86
CA PRO A 55 4.48 -9.52 5.28
C PRO A 55 3.18 -9.25 6.08
N PRO A 56 2.90 -10.02 7.16
CA PRO A 56 1.69 -9.87 7.96
C PRO A 56 1.50 -8.47 8.56
N GLU A 57 2.59 -7.73 8.74
CA GLU A 57 2.63 -6.33 9.22
C GLU A 57 1.83 -5.37 8.31
N HIS A 58 1.73 -5.69 7.01
CA HIS A 58 0.93 -4.93 6.04
C HIS A 58 -0.51 -5.46 5.91
N GLY A 59 -0.90 -6.41 6.77
CA GLY A 59 -2.21 -7.03 6.79
C GLY A 59 -2.26 -8.39 6.09
N LYS A 60 -3.45 -8.99 6.09
CA LYS A 60 -3.67 -10.30 5.45
C LYS A 60 -3.63 -10.15 3.94
N TRP A 61 -2.73 -10.86 3.28
CA TRP A 61 -2.54 -10.78 1.83
C TRP A 61 -3.83 -10.91 1.01
N ASN A 62 -4.75 -11.80 1.39
CA ASN A 62 -6.05 -11.98 0.74
C ASN A 62 -6.90 -10.69 0.77
N SER A 63 -6.92 -10.01 1.92
CA SER A 63 -7.69 -8.77 2.08
C SER A 63 -7.08 -7.64 1.27
N VAL A 64 -5.74 -7.56 1.26
CA VAL A 64 -4.99 -6.55 0.51
C VAL A 64 -5.20 -6.77 -1.00
N PHE A 65 -5.07 -8.01 -1.46
CA PHE A 65 -5.33 -8.38 -2.85
C PHE A 65 -6.77 -8.02 -3.27
N ASN A 66 -7.77 -8.38 -2.48
CA ASN A 66 -9.17 -8.02 -2.76
C ASN A 66 -9.39 -6.52 -2.84
N THR A 67 -8.64 -5.72 -2.07
CA THR A 67 -8.72 -4.24 -2.13
C THR A 67 -8.03 -3.70 -3.38
N PHE A 68 -6.94 -4.33 -3.81
CA PHE A 68 -6.20 -3.93 -5.01
C PHE A 68 -6.89 -4.31 -6.32
N ALA A 69 -7.52 -5.49 -6.36
CA ALA A 69 -8.12 -6.06 -7.57
C ALA A 69 -9.57 -5.60 -7.83
N ASN A 70 -10.17 -4.84 -6.91
CA ASN A 70 -11.56 -4.38 -6.94
C ASN A 70 -11.64 -2.90 -7.29
#